data_AF-A0AA42Z6X3-F1
#
_entry.id   AF-A0AA42Z6X3-F1
#
_cell.length_a   1.000
_cell.length_b   1.000
_cell.length_c   1.000
_cell.angle_alpha   90.00
_cell.angle_beta   90.00
_cell.angle_gamma   90.00
#
_symmetry.space_group_name_H-M   'P 1'
#
loop_
_entity.id
_entity.type
_entity.pdbx_description
1 polymer ?
#
loop_
_entity_poly.entity_id
_entity_poly.type
_entity_poly.pdbx_seq_one_letter_code
_entity_poly.pdbx_strand_id
1 'polypeptide(L)'
;MESLFSHSAEILLLLFLLITFLQSALDKIFDWKGNFGFLKDHFSKSPFRNMVPALLGVITILELVTGIVCFSGILQILNGGETTLAYVGGILACTSLLFLLLGQRIAKDYEGAKTIVIYFIPAVLLVYLLQV
;
A
#
# COMPACT_ATOMS: atom_id res chain seq x y z
N MET A 1 -9.48 -24.33 -9.65
CA MET A 1 -8.11 -24.83 -9.42
C MET A 1 -7.16 -24.39 -10.51
N GLU A 2 -7.53 -24.47 -11.80
CA GLU A 2 -6.69 -23.96 -12.90
C GLU A 2 -6.31 -22.47 -12.75
N SER A 3 -7.23 -21.61 -12.33
CA SER A 3 -6.97 -20.18 -12.08
C SER A 3 -5.94 -19.93 -10.96
N LEU A 4 -5.93 -20.76 -9.92
CA LEU A 4 -4.98 -20.66 -8.82
C LEU A 4 -3.55 -20.99 -9.28
N PHE A 5 -3.39 -22.02 -10.10
CA PHE A 5 -2.08 -22.45 -10.57
C PHE A 5 -1.54 -21.54 -11.69
N SER A 6 -2.41 -21.01 -12.54
CA SER A 6 -2.02 -20.09 -13.63
C SER A 6 -1.64 -18.68 -13.16
N HIS A 7 -2.16 -18.23 -12.00
CA HIS A 7 -1.90 -16.90 -11.44
C HIS A 7 -1.29 -16.93 -10.04
N SER A 8 -0.49 -17.96 -9.77
CA SER A 8 0.06 -18.19 -8.43
C SER A 8 0.94 -17.02 -7.94
N ALA A 9 1.77 -16.44 -8.81
CA ALA A 9 2.64 -15.31 -8.45
C ALA A 9 1.82 -14.06 -8.12
N GLU A 10 0.83 -13.74 -8.94
CA GLU A 10 -0.06 -12.59 -8.80
C GLU A 10 -0.88 -12.70 -7.51
N ILE A 11 -1.45 -13.88 -7.22
CA ILE A 11 -2.21 -14.13 -5.99
C ILE A 11 -1.32 -13.97 -4.75
N LEU A 12 -0.09 -14.50 -4.78
CA LEU A 12 0.85 -14.35 -3.65
C LEU A 12 1.25 -12.89 -3.42
N LEU A 13 1.52 -12.15 -4.49
CA LEU A 13 1.81 -10.71 -4.41
C LEU A 13 0.60 -9.92 -3.92
N LEU A 14 -0.61 -10.21 -4.41
CA LEU A 14 -1.84 -9.58 -3.93
C LEU A 14 -2.09 -9.85 -2.45
N LEU A 15 -1.84 -11.08 -1.97
CA LEU A 15 -1.95 -11.41 -0.55
C LEU A 15 -0.93 -10.63 0.28
N PHE A 16 0.31 -10.53 -0.19
CA PHE A 16 1.34 -9.71 0.46
C PHE A 16 0.90 -8.23 0.58
N LEU A 17 0.41 -7.64 -0.51
CA LEU A 17 -0.08 -6.26 -0.50
C LEU A 17 -1.34 -6.10 0.35
N LEU A 18 -2.28 -7.05 0.27
CA LEU A 18 -3.50 -7.07 1.08
C LEU A 18 -3.16 -7.02 2.57
N ILE A 19 -2.29 -7.93 3.03
CA ILE A 19 -1.88 -7.96 4.44
C ILE A 19 -1.21 -6.63 4.81
N THR A 20 -0.28 -6.16 3.99
CA THR A 20 0.48 -4.92 4.26
C THR A 20 -0.43 -3.71 4.39
N PHE A 21 -1.27 -3.45 3.39
CA PHE A 21 -2.08 -2.22 3.35
C PHE A 21 -3.33 -2.28 4.21
N LEU A 22 -4.03 -3.43 4.25
CA LEU A 22 -5.23 -3.55 5.05
C LEU A 22 -4.89 -3.51 6.54
N GLN A 23 -3.84 -4.22 6.99
CA GLN A 23 -3.41 -4.14 8.38
C GLN A 23 -2.95 -2.73 8.75
N SER A 24 -2.15 -2.08 7.88
CA SER A 24 -1.68 -0.71 8.07
C SER A 24 -2.83 0.32 8.17
N ALA A 25 -3.88 0.15 7.37
CA ALA A 25 -5.07 1.01 7.42
C ALA A 25 -5.91 0.75 8.68
N LEU A 26 -6.15 -0.51 9.04
CA LEU A 26 -6.92 -0.87 10.23
C LEU A 26 -6.22 -0.39 11.51
N ASP A 27 -4.89 -0.50 11.57
CA ASP A 27 -4.09 0.06 12.67
C ASP A 27 -4.32 1.57 12.84
N LYS A 28 -4.28 2.34 11.75
CA LYS A 28 -4.54 3.79 11.79
C LYS A 28 -5.98 4.14 12.19
N ILE A 29 -6.95 3.33 11.77
CA ILE A 29 -8.37 3.55 12.11
C ILE A 29 -8.61 3.27 13.60
N PHE A 30 -8.07 2.18 14.13
CA PHE A 30 -8.31 1.76 15.51
C PHE A 30 -7.39 2.46 16.52
N ASP A 31 -6.14 2.76 16.16
CA ASP A 31 -5.20 3.56 16.95
C ASP A 31 -4.80 4.85 16.22
N TRP A 32 -5.79 5.69 15.97
CA TRP A 32 -5.58 6.99 15.36
C TRP A 32 -4.66 7.91 16.19
N LYS A 33 -4.82 7.88 17.54
CA LYS A 33 -4.07 8.77 18.44
C LYS A 33 -2.59 8.40 18.49
N GLY A 34 -2.26 7.11 18.56
CA GLY A 34 -0.88 6.64 18.51
C GLY A 34 -0.20 7.02 17.20
N ASN A 35 -0.85 6.70 16.07
CA ASN A 35 -0.35 7.04 14.74
C ASN A 35 -0.17 8.56 14.53
N PHE A 36 -1.14 9.37 14.98
CA PHE A 36 -1.03 10.82 14.93
C PHE A 36 0.14 11.35 15.75
N GLY A 37 0.34 10.83 16.98
CA GLY A 37 1.46 11.21 17.83
C GLY A 37 2.81 10.90 17.19
N PHE A 38 2.99 9.66 16.70
CA PHE A 38 4.20 9.25 16.00
C PHE A 38 4.50 10.14 14.79
N LEU A 39 3.51 10.39 13.92
CA LEU A 39 3.71 11.21 12.73
C LEU A 39 3.96 12.68 13.06
N LYS A 40 3.35 13.21 14.12
CA LYS A 40 3.57 14.59 14.57
C LYS A 40 5.02 14.80 15.00
N ASP A 41 5.57 13.85 15.73
CA ASP A 41 6.97 13.90 16.15
C ASP A 41 7.92 13.69 14.96
N HIS A 42 7.62 12.70 14.11
CA HIS A 42 8.39 12.38 12.91
C HIS A 42 8.49 13.59 11.95
N PHE A 43 7.38 14.28 11.69
CA PHE A 43 7.33 15.44 10.79
C PHE A 43 7.64 16.79 11.47
N SER A 44 7.96 16.83 12.78
CA SER A 44 8.09 18.06 13.58
C SER A 44 9.04 19.12 13.00
N LYS A 45 10.11 18.68 12.34
CA LYS A 45 11.14 19.54 11.69
C LYS A 45 10.98 19.66 10.18
N SER A 46 9.88 19.16 9.62
CA SER A 46 9.62 19.15 8.19
C SER A 46 8.58 20.21 7.79
N PRO A 47 8.50 20.57 6.50
CA PRO A 47 7.41 21.37 5.95
C PRO A 47 6.00 20.80 6.23
N PHE A 48 5.89 19.48 6.46
CA PHE A 48 4.62 18.78 6.66
C PHE A 48 4.09 18.82 8.09
N ARG A 49 4.80 19.44 9.04
CA ARG A 49 4.44 19.48 10.48
C ARG A 49 3.00 19.91 10.78
N ASN A 50 2.42 20.79 9.96
CA ASN A 50 1.06 21.32 10.15
C ASN A 50 0.00 20.56 9.34
N MET A 51 0.41 19.57 8.55
CA MET A 51 -0.47 18.80 7.66
C MET A 51 -0.67 17.36 8.15
N VAL A 52 -0.10 16.98 9.28
CA VAL A 52 -0.10 15.61 9.81
C VAL A 52 -1.49 14.96 9.84
N PRO A 53 -2.57 15.61 10.32
CA PRO A 53 -3.91 15.00 10.28
C PRO A 53 -4.39 14.69 8.86
N ALA A 54 -4.12 15.59 7.91
CA ALA A 54 -4.50 15.42 6.51
C ALA A 54 -3.68 14.30 5.86
N LEU A 55 -2.36 14.25 6.11
CA LEU A 55 -1.49 13.20 5.61
C LEU A 55 -1.91 11.82 6.13
N LEU A 56 -2.18 11.72 7.44
CA LEU A 56 -2.66 10.49 8.06
C LEU A 56 -4.01 10.05 7.48
N GLY A 57 -4.95 10.97 7.28
CA GLY A 57 -6.23 10.67 6.64
C GLY A 57 -6.09 10.18 5.20
N VAL A 58 -5.34 10.91 4.37
CA VAL A 58 -5.13 10.54 2.96
C VAL A 58 -4.47 9.18 2.84
N ILE A 59 -3.41 8.91 3.59
CA ILE A 59 -2.73 7.61 3.50
C ILE A 59 -3.64 6.49 4.00
N THR A 60 -4.40 6.69 5.09
CA THR A 60 -5.31 5.67 5.62
C THR A 60 -6.38 5.28 4.57
N ILE A 61 -6.96 6.26 3.88
CA ILE A 61 -7.96 6.01 2.82
C ILE A 61 -7.32 5.26 1.65
N LEU A 62 -6.14 5.68 1.19
CA LEU A 62 -5.43 5.02 0.10
C LEU A 62 -5.08 3.57 0.45
N GLU A 63 -4.56 3.32 1.66
CA GLU A 63 -4.19 1.98 2.11
C GLU A 63 -5.44 1.09 2.27
N LEU A 64 -6.55 1.62 2.80
CA LEU A 64 -7.80 0.88 2.93
C LEU A 64 -8.37 0.48 1.57
N VAL A 65 -8.44 1.44 0.63
CA VAL A 65 -8.92 1.17 -0.73
C VAL A 65 -8.01 0.19 -1.44
N THR A 66 -6.68 0.33 -1.30
CA THR A 66 -5.69 -0.61 -1.84
C THR A 66 -5.95 -2.02 -1.31
N GLY A 67 -6.12 -2.19 -0.01
CA GLY A 67 -6.41 -3.49 0.61
C GLY A 67 -7.71 -4.10 0.06
N ILE A 68 -8.79 -3.34 0.00
CA ILE A 68 -10.08 -3.81 -0.53
C ILE A 68 -9.95 -4.24 -2.00
N VAL A 69 -9.30 -3.43 -2.84
CA VAL A 69 -9.12 -3.74 -4.27
C VAL A 69 -8.22 -4.97 -4.46
N CYS A 70 -7.14 -5.12 -3.67
CA CYS A 70 -6.31 -6.32 -3.70
C CYS A 70 -7.11 -7.57 -3.34
N PHE A 71 -7.96 -7.50 -2.31
CA PHE A 71 -8.86 -8.61 -1.95
C PHE A 71 -9.84 -8.93 -3.08
N SER A 72 -10.47 -7.92 -3.67
CA SER A 72 -11.37 -8.11 -4.82
C SER A 72 -10.64 -8.68 -6.04
N GLY A 73 -9.38 -8.29 -6.28
CA GLY A 73 -8.54 -8.85 -7.34
C GLY A 73 -8.26 -10.34 -7.15
N ILE A 74 -8.02 -10.78 -5.91
CA ILE A 74 -7.89 -12.22 -5.61
C ILE A 74 -9.18 -12.96 -5.98
N LEU A 75 -10.34 -12.43 -5.56
CA LEU A 75 -11.63 -13.05 -5.88
C LEU A 75 -11.91 -13.09 -7.39
N GLN A 76 -11.55 -12.02 -8.12
CA GLN A 76 -11.72 -11.93 -9.57
C GLN A 76 -10.90 -13.00 -10.31
N ILE A 77 -9.62 -13.15 -9.94
CA ILE A 77 -8.74 -14.18 -10.50
C ILE A 77 -9.31 -15.58 -10.21
N LEU A 78 -9.73 -15.83 -8.97
CA LEU A 78 -10.22 -17.15 -8.58
C LEU A 78 -11.51 -17.55 -9.32
N ASN A 79 -12.40 -16.60 -9.58
CA ASN A 79 -13.73 -16.85 -10.18
C ASN A 79 -13.72 -16.86 -11.71
N GLY A 80 -12.78 -16.18 -12.36
CA GLY A 80 -12.80 -16.04 -13.82
C GLY A 80 -11.45 -15.81 -14.51
N GLY A 81 -10.34 -15.79 -13.77
CA GLY A 81 -9.00 -15.55 -14.32
C GLY A 81 -8.75 -14.11 -14.80
N GLU A 82 -9.72 -13.21 -14.67
CA GLU A 82 -9.55 -11.81 -15.04
C GLU A 82 -8.67 -11.09 -14.00
N THR A 83 -7.74 -10.27 -14.48
CA THR A 83 -6.70 -9.63 -13.65
C THR A 83 -6.86 -8.11 -13.51
N THR A 84 -7.95 -7.54 -14.01
CA THR A 84 -8.18 -6.08 -14.03
C THR A 84 -8.09 -5.45 -12.63
N LEU A 85 -8.78 -6.01 -11.64
CA LEU A 85 -8.74 -5.49 -10.26
C LEU A 85 -7.40 -5.77 -9.58
N ALA A 86 -6.74 -6.88 -9.92
CA ALA A 86 -5.40 -7.15 -9.44
C ALA A 86 -4.39 -6.09 -9.92
N TYR A 87 -4.49 -5.69 -11.19
CA TYR A 87 -3.67 -4.65 -11.80
C TYR A 87 -3.91 -3.29 -11.13
N VAL A 88 -5.19 -2.92 -10.98
CA VAL A 88 -5.57 -1.68 -10.27
C VAL A 88 -5.08 -1.69 -8.82
N GLY A 89 -5.19 -2.82 -8.12
CA GLY A 89 -4.66 -3.00 -6.77
C GLY A 89 -3.15 -2.78 -6.69
N GLY A 90 -2.39 -3.33 -7.64
CA GLY A 90 -0.95 -3.10 -7.78
C GLY A 90 -0.59 -1.62 -8.00
N ILE A 91 -1.35 -0.91 -8.85
CA ILE A 91 -1.15 0.53 -9.09
C ILE A 91 -1.43 1.35 -7.82
N LEU A 92 -2.52 1.05 -7.13
CA LEU A 92 -2.90 1.73 -5.88
C LEU A 92 -1.86 1.48 -4.77
N ALA A 93 -1.34 0.26 -4.67
CA ALA A 93 -0.24 -0.09 -3.78
C ALA A 93 1.02 0.71 -4.09
N CYS A 94 1.45 0.75 -5.36
CA CYS A 94 2.59 1.55 -5.78
C CYS A 94 2.38 3.03 -5.46
N THR A 95 1.18 3.56 -5.71
CA THR A 95 0.82 4.95 -5.41
C THR A 95 0.90 5.25 -3.91
N SER A 96 0.35 4.38 -3.07
CA SER A 96 0.42 4.50 -1.60
C SER A 96 1.88 4.51 -1.10
N LEU A 97 2.72 3.63 -1.65
CA LEU A 97 4.15 3.58 -1.32
C LEU A 97 4.90 4.84 -1.79
N LEU A 98 4.57 5.41 -2.94
CA LEU A 98 5.17 6.66 -3.39
C LEU A 98 4.79 7.85 -2.49
N PHE A 99 3.56 7.88 -1.97
CA PHE A 99 3.15 8.87 -0.97
C PHE A 99 3.95 8.71 0.33
N LEU A 100 4.11 7.48 0.81
CA LEU A 100 4.93 7.17 1.98
C LEU A 100 6.40 7.56 1.75
N LEU A 101 6.98 7.19 0.59
CA LEU A 101 8.34 7.54 0.22
C LEU A 101 8.56 9.05 0.21
N LEU A 102 7.62 9.81 -0.36
CA LEU A 102 7.66 11.26 -0.37
C LEU A 102 7.68 11.81 1.07
N GLY A 103 6.81 11.29 1.94
CA GLY A 103 6.81 11.64 3.36
C GLY A 103 8.19 11.44 4.00
N GLN A 104 8.78 10.26 3.83
CA GLN A 104 10.11 9.93 4.36
C GLN A 104 11.19 10.91 3.85
N ARG A 105 11.17 11.24 2.55
CA ARG A 105 12.11 12.20 1.95
C ARG A 105 11.94 13.62 2.48
N ILE A 106 10.71 14.07 2.69
CA ILE A 106 10.41 15.40 3.26
C ILE A 106 10.81 15.46 4.74
N ALA A 107 10.67 14.38 5.49
CA ALA A 107 11.17 14.24 6.87
C ALA A 107 12.70 14.07 6.95
N LYS A 108 13.39 13.87 5.82
CA LYS A 108 14.81 13.51 5.71
C LYS A 108 15.15 12.19 6.43
N ASP A 109 14.18 11.29 6.54
CA ASP A 109 14.39 9.93 7.04
C ASP A 109 14.77 9.01 5.88
N TYR A 110 16.08 8.89 5.65
CA TYR A 110 16.64 8.06 4.59
C TYR A 110 16.55 6.56 4.90
N GLU A 111 16.54 6.18 6.18
CA GLU A 111 16.40 4.79 6.59
C GLU A 111 14.96 4.32 6.35
N GLY A 112 13.97 5.10 6.78
CA GLY A 112 12.56 4.87 6.47
C GLY A 112 12.30 4.82 4.97
N ALA A 113 12.90 5.73 4.19
CA ALA A 113 12.79 5.71 2.73
C ALA A 113 13.33 4.42 2.09
N LYS A 114 14.42 3.84 2.59
CA LYS A 114 14.95 2.55 2.11
C LYS A 114 13.97 1.40 2.38
N THR A 115 13.35 1.38 3.55
CA THR A 115 12.34 0.37 3.88
C THR A 115 11.17 0.40 2.89
N ILE A 116 10.70 1.59 2.48
CA ILE A 116 9.63 1.71 1.47
C ILE A 116 10.03 1.06 0.13
N VAL A 117 11.29 1.18 -0.28
CA VAL A 117 11.77 0.55 -1.52
C VAL A 117 11.64 -0.97 -1.48
N ILE A 118 11.83 -1.59 -0.30
CA ILE A 118 11.68 -3.05 -0.12
C ILE A 118 10.25 -3.50 -0.44
N TYR A 119 9.24 -2.72 -0.02
CA TYR A 119 7.83 -3.00 -0.34
C TYR A 119 7.45 -2.59 -1.77
N PHE A 120 8.14 -1.60 -2.34
CA PHE A 120 7.88 -1.12 -3.70
C PHE A 120 8.28 -2.13 -4.76
N ILE A 121 9.37 -2.89 -4.55
CA ILE A 121 9.83 -3.93 -5.47
C ILE A 121 8.75 -4.99 -5.77
N PRO A 122 8.13 -5.66 -4.78
CA PRO A 122 7.06 -6.63 -5.07
C PRO A 122 5.79 -5.96 -5.60
N ALA A 123 5.47 -4.73 -5.19
CA ALA A 123 4.30 -4.01 -5.71
C ALA A 123 4.44 -3.69 -7.20
N VAL A 124 5.60 -3.18 -7.63
CA VAL A 124 5.86 -2.88 -9.04
C VAL A 124 6.05 -4.15 -9.86
N LEU A 125 6.55 -5.23 -9.27
CA LEU A 125 6.61 -6.54 -9.93
C LEU A 125 5.21 -7.05 -10.27
N LEU A 126 4.23 -6.90 -9.36
CA LEU A 126 2.84 -7.26 -9.65
C LEU A 126 2.29 -6.44 -10.82
N VAL A 127 2.53 -5.13 -10.83
CA VAL A 127 2.13 -4.25 -11.95
C VAL A 127 2.79 -4.70 -13.25
N TYR A 128 4.08 -5.04 -13.21
CA TYR A 128 4.85 -5.52 -14.37
C TYR A 128 4.34 -6.86 -14.92
N LEU A 129 3.90 -7.78 -14.06
CA LEU A 129 3.34 -9.07 -14.49
C LEU A 129 1.96 -8.91 -15.16
N LEU A 130 1.20 -7.90 -14.74
CA LEU A 130 -0.18 -7.68 -15.15
C LEU A 130 -0.36 -6.63 -16.25
N GLN A 131 0.68 -5.83 -16.53
CA GLN A 131 0.65 -4.88 -17.65
C GLN A 131 0.68 -5.65 -18.98
N VAL A 132 -0.17 -5.23 -19.91
CA VAL A 132 -0.30 -5.79 -21.27
C VAL A 132 -0.01 -4.68 -22.27
#